data_AF-A0A933WAU1-F1
#
_entry.id   AF-A0A933WAU1-F1
#
_cell.length_a   1.000
_cell.length_b   1.000
_cell.length_c   1.000
_cell.angle_alpha   90.00
_cell.angle_beta   90.00
_cell.angle_gamma   90.00
#
_symmetry.space_group_name_H-M   'P 1'
#
loop_
_entity.id
_entity.type
_entity.pdbx_description
1 polymer ?
#
loop_
_entity_poly.entity_id
_entity_poly.type
_entity_poly.pdbx_seq_one_letter_code
_entity_poly.pdbx_strand_id
1 'polypeptide(L)'
;MAARKVPETAAGFGGLRAFDAISSFGLFRKIAKLAPDEEPLVPVVLFREKSGRVPYLEWVDTLPAEVRLLCRARLFQLSLDGHALRRPVADYLRNGIHELRLHRGRRQYRILYFFHRREAVVVSHGIQKFGAAVPPTEIERAIRRMWEFAADPAGRTHEELP
;
A
#
# COMPACT_ATOMS: atom_id res chain seq x y z
N MET A 1 -9.06 -50.65 -2.64
CA MET A 1 -9.20 -49.21 -2.97
C MET A 1 -8.14 -48.44 -2.21
N ALA A 2 -7.01 -48.15 -2.85
CA ALA A 2 -5.86 -47.52 -2.22
C ALA A 2 -5.95 -45.99 -2.33
N ALA A 3 -5.83 -45.31 -1.19
CA ALA A 3 -5.72 -43.86 -1.10
C ALA A 3 -4.43 -43.39 -1.78
N ARG A 4 -4.55 -42.50 -2.77
CA ARG A 4 -3.40 -41.85 -3.40
C ARG A 4 -2.83 -40.79 -2.45
N LYS A 5 -1.63 -41.08 -1.95
CA LYS A 5 -0.76 -40.16 -1.20
C LYS A 5 -0.19 -39.14 -2.20
N VAL A 6 -0.41 -37.85 -1.97
CA VAL A 6 0.24 -36.76 -2.73
C VAL A 6 1.66 -36.60 -2.18
N PRO A 7 2.71 -36.55 -3.02
CA PRO A 7 4.07 -36.38 -2.54
C PRO A 7 4.35 -34.91 -2.19
N GLU A 8 4.98 -34.75 -1.04
CA GLU A 8 5.61 -33.53 -0.53
C GLU A 8 6.93 -33.33 -1.28
N THR A 9 7.08 -32.22 -1.99
CA THR A 9 8.34 -31.80 -2.60
C THR A 9 8.78 -30.46 -2.05
N ALA A 10 9.68 -30.52 -1.07
CA ALA A 10 10.64 -29.48 -0.78
C ALA A 10 11.78 -29.54 -1.80
N ALA A 11 12.10 -28.41 -2.45
CA ALA A 11 13.44 -27.94 -2.82
C ALA A 11 13.35 -26.92 -3.97
N GLY A 12 13.96 -25.76 -3.76
CA GLY A 12 14.10 -24.72 -4.79
C GLY A 12 14.68 -23.42 -4.23
N PHE A 13 15.77 -23.50 -3.45
CA PHE A 13 16.61 -22.34 -3.15
C PHE A 13 17.37 -21.96 -4.41
N GLY A 14 17.20 -20.72 -4.88
CA GLY A 14 17.98 -20.19 -5.99
C GLY A 14 17.30 -18.99 -6.63
N GLY A 15 17.65 -17.79 -6.16
CA GLY A 15 17.20 -16.54 -6.78
C GLY A 15 17.16 -15.40 -5.77
N LEU A 16 18.18 -14.55 -5.85
CA LEU A 16 18.29 -13.20 -5.29
C LEU A 16 17.04 -12.69 -4.54
N ARG A 17 17.14 -12.53 -3.22
CA ARG A 17 16.10 -11.87 -2.43
C ARG A 17 15.97 -10.43 -2.93
N ALA A 18 14.87 -10.12 -3.61
CA ALA A 18 14.50 -8.77 -4.02
C ALA A 18 14.25 -7.79 -2.84
N PHE A 19 14.71 -8.14 -1.63
CA PHE A 19 14.46 -7.44 -0.38
C PHE A 19 15.69 -6.70 0.18
N ASP A 20 16.87 -6.84 -0.43
CA ASP A 20 18.03 -6.04 -0.02
C ASP A 20 17.90 -4.56 -0.43
N ALA A 21 17.00 -4.23 -1.37
CA ALA A 21 16.71 -2.84 -1.76
C ALA A 21 15.73 -2.12 -0.80
N ILE A 22 14.84 -2.85 -0.11
CA ILE A 22 13.89 -2.28 0.86
C ILE A 22 14.58 -1.96 2.20
N SER A 23 15.80 -2.46 2.40
CA SER A 23 16.61 -2.24 3.61
C SER A 23 17.26 -0.85 3.72
N SER A 24 17.03 0.04 2.74
CA SER A 24 17.62 1.39 2.69
C SER A 24 16.63 2.53 2.96
N PHE A 25 15.50 2.26 3.61
CA PHE A 25 14.66 3.33 4.16
C PHE A 25 15.38 4.03 5.34
N GLY A 26 16.15 5.09 5.04
CA GLY A 26 16.90 5.87 6.02
C GLY A 26 16.05 6.50 7.14
N LEU A 27 14.76 6.72 6.90
CA LEU A 27 13.81 7.22 7.90
C LEU A 27 13.26 6.10 8.81
N PHE A 28 12.98 4.91 8.26
CA PHE A 28 12.42 3.79 9.02
C PHE A 28 13.43 3.18 9.98
N ARG A 29 14.71 3.10 9.59
CA ARG A 29 15.79 2.64 10.48
C ARG A 29 15.96 3.51 11.73
N LYS A 30 15.54 4.79 11.69
CA LYS A 30 15.67 5.72 12.81
C LYS A 30 14.51 5.59 13.80
N ILE A 31 13.29 5.34 13.31
CA ILE A 31 12.09 5.13 14.14
C ILE A 31 12.13 3.74 14.78
N ALA A 32 12.43 2.68 14.01
CA ALA A 32 12.49 1.30 14.52
C ALA A 32 13.64 1.06 15.54
N LYS A 33 14.66 1.93 15.59
CA LYS A 33 15.75 1.84 16.57
C LYS A 33 15.39 2.42 17.95
N LEU A 34 14.30 3.17 18.08
CA LEU A 34 13.96 3.89 19.30
C LEU A 34 13.02 3.14 20.25
N ALA A 35 12.43 2.02 19.82
CA ALA A 35 11.52 1.23 20.65
C ALA A 35 11.68 -0.28 20.36
N PRO A 36 12.46 -1.01 21.15
CA PRO A 36 12.73 -2.45 20.93
C PRO A 36 11.51 -3.35 21.20
N ASP A 37 10.44 -2.81 21.79
CA ASP A 37 9.20 -3.53 22.13
C ASP A 37 8.00 -3.16 21.24
N GLU A 38 8.19 -2.33 20.20
CA GLU A 38 7.11 -1.95 19.29
C GLU A 38 6.89 -2.99 18.18
N GLU A 39 5.64 -3.37 17.98
CA GLU A 39 5.19 -4.27 16.91
C GLU A 39 5.70 -3.72 15.54
N PRO A 40 6.34 -4.54 14.70
CA PRO A 40 7.04 -4.04 13.51
C PRO A 40 6.04 -3.39 12.55
N LEU A 41 6.30 -2.13 12.20
CA LEU A 41 5.50 -1.39 11.22
C LEU A 41 5.39 -2.18 9.92
N VAL A 42 4.19 -2.24 9.37
CA VAL A 42 3.95 -2.76 8.03
C VAL A 42 4.50 -1.75 7.01
N PRO A 43 5.42 -2.16 6.12
CA PRO A 43 5.94 -1.28 5.07
C PRO A 43 4.80 -0.76 4.20
N VAL A 44 4.78 0.56 3.99
CA VAL A 44 3.88 1.23 3.05
C VAL A 44 4.71 1.70 1.87
N VAL A 45 4.39 1.25 0.67
CA VAL A 45 5.12 1.60 -0.56
C VAL A 45 4.18 2.22 -1.59
N LEU A 46 4.74 3.03 -2.50
CA LEU A 46 3.97 3.68 -3.55
C LEU A 46 4.09 2.91 -4.87
N PHE A 47 2.96 2.73 -5.55
CA PHE A 47 2.94 2.15 -6.89
C PHE A 47 3.57 3.09 -7.93
N ARG A 48 4.45 2.54 -8.77
CA ARG A 48 5.08 3.22 -9.92
C ARG A 48 4.62 2.61 -11.23
N GLU A 49 4.21 3.44 -12.18
CA GLU A 49 3.90 3.03 -13.56
C GLU A 49 5.19 2.73 -14.35
N LYS A 50 5.08 1.99 -15.47
CA LYS A 50 6.24 1.73 -16.35
C LYS A 50 6.91 3.00 -16.87
N SER A 51 6.15 4.09 -16.99
CA SER A 51 6.64 5.40 -17.38
C SER A 51 7.47 6.11 -16.30
N GLY A 52 7.60 5.53 -15.10
CA GLY A 52 8.26 6.14 -13.94
C GLY A 52 7.33 7.02 -13.10
N ARG A 53 6.13 7.32 -13.57
CA ARG A 53 5.14 8.13 -12.86
C ARG A 53 4.65 7.43 -11.59
N VAL A 54 4.43 8.21 -10.54
CA VAL A 54 3.93 7.72 -9.24
C VAL A 54 2.57 8.38 -9.00
N PRO A 55 1.45 7.70 -9.32
CA PRO A 55 0.12 8.32 -9.33
C PRO A 55 -0.32 8.91 -8.00
N TYR A 56 0.15 8.36 -6.88
CA TYR A 56 -0.10 8.94 -5.57
C TYR A 56 0.60 10.29 -5.38
N LEU A 57 1.87 10.41 -5.79
CA LEU A 57 2.64 11.66 -5.68
C LEU A 57 2.05 12.75 -6.58
N GLU A 58 1.77 12.40 -7.84
CA GLU A 58 1.13 13.32 -8.79
C GLU A 58 -0.20 13.88 -8.24
N TRP A 59 -0.96 13.05 -7.53
CA TRP A 59 -2.20 13.50 -6.90
C TRP A 59 -1.95 14.33 -5.64
N VAL A 60 -1.11 13.85 -4.71
CA VAL A 60 -0.93 14.50 -3.40
C VAL A 60 -0.33 15.90 -3.55
N ASP A 61 0.52 16.11 -4.56
CA ASP A 61 1.14 17.40 -4.85
C ASP A 61 0.13 18.47 -5.31
N THR A 62 -1.03 18.04 -5.84
CA THR A 62 -2.12 18.95 -6.21
C THR A 62 -2.93 19.45 -5.01
N LEU A 63 -2.73 18.88 -3.82
CA LEU A 63 -3.55 19.14 -2.65
C LEU A 63 -2.99 20.29 -1.80
N PRO A 64 -3.85 21.02 -1.05
CA PRO A 64 -3.38 21.99 -0.06
C PRO A 64 -2.45 21.35 0.97
N ALA A 65 -1.46 22.11 1.47
CA ALA A 65 -0.43 21.61 2.39
C ALA A 65 -0.99 20.88 3.61
N GLU A 66 -2.06 21.41 4.20
CA GLU A 66 -2.75 20.77 5.33
C GLU A 66 -3.32 19.39 4.98
N VAL A 67 -3.87 19.22 3.77
CA VAL A 67 -4.42 17.93 3.33
C VAL A 67 -3.28 16.93 3.05
N ARG A 68 -2.13 17.40 2.54
CA ARG A 68 -0.95 16.54 2.39
C ARG A 68 -0.47 16.00 3.73
N LEU A 69 -0.44 16.83 4.77
CA LEU A 69 -0.12 16.40 6.13
C LEU A 69 -1.10 15.34 6.66
N LEU A 70 -2.41 15.52 6.43
CA LEU A 70 -3.41 14.52 6.79
C LEU A 70 -3.19 13.20 6.03
N CYS A 71 -2.82 13.26 4.75
CA CYS A 71 -2.49 12.07 3.96
C CYS A 71 -1.30 11.31 4.57
N ARG A 72 -0.23 12.03 4.93
CA ARG A 72 0.94 11.43 5.59
C ARG A 72 0.58 10.80 6.93
N ALA A 73 -0.22 11.47 7.76
CA ALA A 73 -0.70 10.91 9.03
C ALA A 73 -1.50 9.61 8.84
N ARG A 74 -2.31 9.51 7.78
CA ARG A 74 -3.04 8.27 7.48
C ARG A 74 -2.17 7.16 6.92
N LEU A 75 -1.17 7.46 6.11
CA LEU A 75 -0.19 6.46 5.68
C LEU A 75 0.61 5.93 6.86
N PHE A 76 0.98 6.80 7.80
CA PHE A 76 1.63 6.38 9.05
C PHE A 76 0.71 5.47 9.88
N GLN A 77 -0.56 5.84 10.07
CA GLN A 77 -1.51 4.96 10.75
C GLN A 77 -1.69 3.61 10.02
N LEU A 78 -1.70 3.61 8.69
CA LEU A 78 -1.73 2.36 7.92
C LEU A 78 -0.48 1.50 8.14
N SER A 79 0.70 2.11 8.32
CA SER A 79 1.91 1.36 8.66
C SER A 79 1.87 0.76 10.06
N LEU A 80 1.21 1.42 11.02
CA LEU A 80 1.03 0.90 12.38
C LEU A 80 0.04 -0.27 12.39
N ASP A 81 -1.16 -0.05 11.85
CA ASP A 81 -2.29 -0.97 12.03
C ASP A 81 -2.35 -2.05 10.93
N GLY A 82 -1.79 -1.78 9.75
CA GLY A 82 -1.76 -2.72 8.62
C GLY A 82 -3.13 -3.37 8.32
N HIS A 83 -3.17 -4.70 8.37
CA HIS A 83 -4.40 -5.49 8.15
C HIS A 83 -5.47 -5.29 9.24
N ALA A 84 -5.09 -4.79 10.42
CA ALA A 84 -6.01 -4.49 11.52
C ALA A 84 -6.70 -3.13 11.38
N LEU A 85 -6.29 -2.28 10.42
CA LEU A 85 -6.94 -0.99 10.20
C LEU A 85 -8.38 -1.19 9.68
N ARG A 86 -9.33 -0.53 10.33
CA ARG A 86 -10.78 -0.67 10.08
C ARG A 86 -11.49 0.68 10.03
N ARG A 87 -12.81 0.63 9.87
CA ARG A 87 -13.67 1.81 9.95
C ARG A 87 -13.52 2.48 11.33
N PRO A 88 -13.59 3.82 11.40
CA PRO A 88 -13.95 4.75 10.31
C PRO A 88 -12.77 5.19 9.41
N VAL A 89 -11.55 4.72 9.69
CA VAL A 89 -10.32 5.19 9.02
C VAL A 89 -10.07 4.49 7.69
N ALA A 90 -10.29 3.17 7.63
CA ALA A 90 -10.16 2.40 6.42
C ALA A 90 -11.39 1.53 6.17
N ASP A 91 -11.54 1.08 4.93
CA ASP A 91 -12.60 0.15 4.57
C ASP A 91 -12.17 -0.76 3.43
N TYR A 92 -12.80 -1.94 3.34
CA TYR A 92 -12.68 -2.80 2.17
C TYR A 92 -13.68 -2.36 1.10
N LEU A 93 -13.21 -2.26 -0.14
CA LEU A 93 -14.06 -1.95 -1.29
C LEU A 93 -14.47 -3.24 -2.01
N ARG A 94 -13.56 -3.83 -2.79
CA ARG A 94 -13.74 -5.12 -3.50
C ARG A 94 -12.42 -5.60 -4.11
N ASN A 95 -12.34 -6.89 -4.44
CA ASN A 95 -11.22 -7.51 -5.18
C ASN A 95 -9.83 -7.20 -4.58
N GLY A 96 -9.71 -7.20 -3.25
CA GLY A 96 -8.46 -6.90 -2.55
C GLY A 96 -8.11 -5.41 -2.47
N ILE A 97 -8.98 -4.52 -2.97
CA ILE A 97 -8.81 -3.07 -2.86
C ILE A 97 -9.48 -2.54 -1.60
N HIS A 98 -8.74 -1.68 -0.91
CA HIS A 98 -9.15 -0.96 0.28
C HIS A 98 -9.08 0.55 0.05
N GLU A 99 -9.77 1.32 0.90
CA GLU A 99 -9.65 2.78 0.96
C GLU A 99 -9.14 3.25 2.33
N LEU A 100 -8.29 4.27 2.35
CA LEU A 100 -8.10 5.16 3.50
C LEU A 100 -9.03 6.36 3.36
N ARG A 101 -9.65 6.76 4.47
CA ARG A 101 -10.70 7.76 4.53
C ARG A 101 -10.20 9.01 5.22
N LEU A 102 -10.20 10.13 4.48
CA LEU A 102 -9.85 11.45 4.99
C LEU A 102 -10.93 12.46 4.63
N HIS A 103 -11.11 13.44 5.51
CA HIS A 103 -12.07 14.52 5.32
C HIS A 103 -11.44 15.83 5.79
N ARG A 104 -11.68 16.91 5.04
CA ARG A 104 -11.36 18.26 5.47
C ARG A 104 -12.52 19.17 5.08
N GLY A 105 -13.24 19.67 6.09
CA GLY A 105 -14.51 20.37 5.87
C GLY A 105 -15.48 19.50 5.08
N ARG A 106 -15.97 20.01 3.94
CA ARG A 106 -16.91 19.30 3.04
C ARG A 106 -16.22 18.40 2.02
N ARG A 107 -14.89 18.45 1.89
CA ARG A 107 -14.15 17.66 0.90
C ARG A 107 -13.79 16.29 1.46
N GLN A 108 -14.00 15.26 0.66
CA GLN A 108 -13.60 13.90 0.99
C GLN A 108 -12.43 13.46 0.11
N TYR A 109 -11.42 12.89 0.74
CA TYR A 109 -10.26 12.33 0.07
C TYR A 109 -10.21 10.83 0.38
N ARG A 110 -9.89 10.04 -0.64
CA ARG A 110 -9.69 8.59 -0.50
C ARG A 110 -8.36 8.21 -1.10
N ILE A 111 -7.60 7.39 -0.39
CA ILE A 111 -6.38 6.78 -0.90
C ILE A 111 -6.68 5.30 -1.10
N LEU A 112 -6.61 4.84 -2.35
CA LEU A 112 -6.84 3.44 -2.67
C LEU A 112 -5.53 2.67 -2.51
N TYR A 113 -5.60 1.53 -1.83
CA TYR A 113 -4.45 0.69 -1.56
C TYR A 113 -4.83 -0.79 -1.60
N PHE A 114 -3.84 -1.66 -1.64
CA PHE A 114 -4.00 -3.10 -1.55
C PHE A 114 -2.85 -3.70 -0.75
N PHE A 115 -3.07 -4.90 -0.20
CA PHE A 115 -2.03 -5.63 0.51
C PHE A 115 -1.25 -6.52 -0.47
N HIS A 116 0.08 -6.45 -0.42
CA HIS A 116 0.95 -7.44 -1.03
C HIS A 116 1.30 -8.49 0.02
N ARG A 117 0.48 -9.56 0.08
CA ARG A 117 0.58 -10.63 1.07
C ARG A 117 0.59 -10.06 2.51
N ARG A 118 1.52 -10.51 3.35
CA ARG A 118 1.79 -9.97 4.70
C ARG A 118 3.02 -9.07 4.72
N GLU A 119 3.59 -8.77 3.55
CA GLU A 119 4.91 -8.15 3.41
C GLU A 119 4.82 -6.62 3.34
N ALA A 120 3.81 -6.10 2.63
CA ALA A 120 3.68 -4.66 2.45
C ALA A 120 2.23 -4.23 2.16
N VAL A 121 1.97 -2.95 2.36
CA VAL A 121 0.82 -2.22 1.83
C VAL A 121 1.27 -1.39 0.65
N VAL A 122 0.56 -1.50 -0.48
CA VAL A 122 0.87 -0.75 -1.69
C VAL A 122 -0.20 0.31 -1.93
N VAL A 123 0.22 1.57 -1.94
CA VAL A 123 -0.63 2.71 -2.26
C VAL A 123 -0.73 2.85 -3.77
N SER A 124 -1.95 2.78 -4.29
CA SER A 124 -2.22 2.87 -5.73
C SER A 124 -2.29 4.31 -6.21
N HIS A 125 -3.19 5.10 -5.62
CA HIS A 125 -3.43 6.51 -5.94
C HIS A 125 -4.43 7.11 -4.94
N GLY A 126 -4.56 8.43 -4.94
CA GLY A 126 -5.64 9.11 -4.24
C GLY A 126 -6.65 9.77 -5.18
N ILE A 127 -7.82 10.10 -4.62
CA ILE A 127 -8.89 10.83 -5.28
C ILE A 127 -9.50 11.86 -4.34
N GLN A 128 -9.95 12.99 -4.89
CA GLN A 128 -10.88 13.91 -4.22
C GLN A 128 -12.28 13.65 -4.78
N LYS A 129 -13.28 13.50 -3.90
CA LYS A 129 -14.66 13.20 -4.31
C LYS A 129 -15.69 13.96 -3.48
N PHE A 130 -16.84 14.19 -4.09
CA PHE A 130 -17.99 14.88 -3.48
C PHE A 130 -19.15 13.93 -3.11
N GLY A 131 -19.22 12.73 -3.71
CA GLY A 131 -20.29 11.73 -3.47
C GLY A 131 -20.02 10.75 -2.32
N ALA A 132 -20.94 9.81 -2.08
CA ALA A 132 -20.86 8.84 -0.98
C ALA A 132 -19.89 7.67 -1.24
N ALA A 133 -19.95 7.01 -2.40
CA ALA A 133 -19.14 5.82 -2.74
C ALA A 133 -17.94 6.13 -3.66
N VAL A 134 -16.85 5.34 -3.57
CA VAL A 134 -15.70 5.48 -4.49
C VAL A 134 -16.14 5.10 -5.91
N PRO A 135 -15.82 5.90 -6.96
CA PRO A 135 -16.23 5.57 -8.31
C PRO A 135 -15.69 4.20 -8.77
N PRO A 136 -16.52 3.35 -9.42
CA PRO A 136 -16.09 2.02 -9.87
C PRO A 136 -14.84 2.04 -10.77
N THR A 137 -14.70 3.08 -11.60
CA THR A 137 -13.55 3.29 -12.50
C THR A 137 -12.23 3.42 -11.76
N GLU A 138 -12.23 4.04 -10.58
CA GLU A 138 -11.02 4.20 -9.76
C GLU A 138 -10.67 2.90 -9.02
N ILE A 139 -11.68 2.11 -8.67
CA ILE A 139 -11.48 0.75 -8.13
C ILE A 139 -10.87 -0.15 -9.22
N GLU A 140 -11.40 -0.11 -10.44
CA GLU A 140 -10.86 -0.88 -11.58
C GLU A 140 -9.42 -0.47 -11.93
N ARG A 141 -9.11 0.83 -11.84
CA ARG A 141 -7.74 1.34 -11.97
C ARG A 141 -6.83 0.77 -10.88
N ALA A 142 -7.28 0.71 -9.63
CA ALA A 142 -6.51 0.14 -8.53
C ALA A 142 -6.29 -1.37 -8.71
N ILE A 143 -7.31 -2.11 -9.15
CA ILE A 143 -7.20 -3.54 -9.48
C ILE A 143 -6.13 -3.76 -10.54
N ARG A 144 -6.17 -3.03 -11.66
CA ARG A 144 -5.16 -3.16 -12.72
C ARG A 144 -3.75 -2.94 -12.20
N ARG A 145 -3.54 -1.89 -11.40
CA ARG A 145 -2.25 -1.58 -10.78
C ARG A 145 -1.79 -2.67 -9.80
N MET A 146 -2.71 -3.29 -9.07
CA MET A 146 -2.42 -4.44 -8.21
C MET A 146 -1.88 -5.63 -9.02
N TRP A 147 -2.52 -5.96 -10.14
CA TRP A 147 -2.03 -7.04 -11.02
C TRP A 147 -0.67 -6.70 -11.64
N GLU A 148 -0.47 -5.45 -12.09
CA GLU A 148 0.82 -5.00 -12.60
C GLU A 148 1.92 -5.06 -11.54
N PHE A 149 1.61 -4.68 -10.29
CA PHE A 149 2.56 -4.77 -9.18
C PHE A 149 2.87 -6.21 -8.83
N ALA A 150 1.86 -7.09 -8.78
CA ALA A 150 2.07 -8.50 -8.47
C ALA A 150 2.97 -9.22 -9.50
N ALA A 151 2.97 -8.77 -10.76
CA ALA A 151 3.82 -9.30 -11.81
C ALA A 151 5.29 -8.83 -11.71
N ASP A 152 5.54 -7.65 -11.17
CA ASP A 152 6.88 -7.06 -11.04
C ASP A 152 6.98 -6.11 -9.82
N PRO A 153 7.03 -6.64 -8.58
CA PRO A 153 7.02 -5.80 -7.39
C PRO A 153 8.20 -4.81 -7.34
N ALA A 154 9.40 -5.25 -7.75
CA ALA A 154 10.60 -4.43 -7.71
C ALA A 154 10.53 -3.27 -8.72
N GLY A 155 10.10 -3.53 -9.97
CA GLY A 155 9.95 -2.49 -10.97
C GLY A 155 8.79 -1.54 -10.71
N ARG A 156 7.76 -1.99 -9.98
CA ARG A 156 6.54 -1.19 -9.67
C ARG A 156 6.54 -0.54 -8.28
N THR A 157 7.65 -0.60 -7.56
CA THR A 157 7.84 0.10 -6.29
C THR A 157 8.52 1.45 -6.50
N HIS A 158 8.06 2.47 -5.76
CA HIS A 158 8.78 3.71 -5.53
C HIS A 158 9.17 3.80 -4.05
N GLU A 159 10.44 4.11 -3.79
CA GLU A 159 11.09 3.93 -2.48
C GLU A 159 10.88 5.11 -1.51
N GLU A 160 10.44 6.28 -1.98
CA GLU A 160 10.26 7.44 -1.11
C GLU A 160 8.78 7.68 -0.79
N LEU A 161 8.45 7.66 0.50
CA LEU A 161 7.20 8.25 1.00
C LEU A 161 7.41 9.75 1.25
N PRO A 162 6.49 10.62 0.82
CA PRO A 162 6.58 12.07 1.06
C PRO A 162 6.35 12.46 2.53
#